data_AF-A0A6F7W620-F1
#
_entry.id   AF-A0A6F7W620-F1
#
_cell.length_a   1.000
_cell.length_b   1.000
_cell.length_c   1.000
_cell.angle_alpha   90.00
_cell.angle_beta   90.00
_cell.angle_gamma   90.00
#
_symmetry.space_group_name_H-M   'P 1'
#
loop_
_entity.id
_entity.type
_entity.pdbx_description
1 polymer ?
#
loop_
_entity_poly.entity_id
_entity_poly.type
_entity_poly.pdbx_seq_one_letter_code
_entity_poly.pdbx_strand_id
1 'polypeptide(L)'
;MTSGDARTRAAARGLSRWARTATGGDPGGIRSGYRLDGTAYGDPGSPAFFAPFAVAAMTEGEQDGDGGEGEGEGAQGWLDALWARMCGSPPDPARAYAAGVQLQSMLVVSHDYWVP
;
A
#
# COMPACT_ATOMS: atom_id res chain seq x y z
N MET A 1 7.27 8.10 6.83
CA MET A 1 7.94 7.76 8.10
C MET A 1 9.34 8.38 8.27
N THR A 2 9.91 9.18 7.36
CA THR A 2 11.24 9.80 7.57
C THR A 2 11.31 11.33 7.58
N SER A 3 10.24 12.09 7.30
CA SER A 3 10.28 13.56 7.45
C SER A 3 9.15 14.19 8.28
N GLY A 4 8.15 13.42 8.70
CA GLY A 4 6.96 13.97 9.37
C GLY A 4 6.16 14.98 8.53
N ASP A 5 6.42 15.11 7.23
CA ASP A 5 5.74 16.05 6.35
C ASP A 5 4.26 15.68 6.16
N ALA A 6 3.38 16.50 6.72
CA ALA A 6 1.94 16.34 6.69
C ALA A 6 1.36 16.32 5.26
N ARG A 7 1.98 17.02 4.30
CA ARG A 7 1.53 17.02 2.89
C ARG A 7 1.78 15.66 2.24
N THR A 8 2.95 15.09 2.47
CA THR A 8 3.31 13.77 1.93
C THR A 8 2.44 12.67 2.57
N ARG A 9 2.16 12.79 3.87
CA ARG A 9 1.22 11.90 4.58
C ARG A 9 -0.19 11.99 4.00
N ALA A 10 -0.73 13.19 3.81
CA ALA A 10 -2.07 13.38 3.25
C ALA A 10 -2.20 12.78 1.83
N ALA A 11 -1.18 12.95 1.00
CA ALA A 11 -1.14 12.36 -0.34
C ALA A 11 -1.11 10.82 -0.29
N ALA A 12 -0.28 10.23 0.56
CA ALA A 12 -0.20 8.77 0.73
C ALA A 12 -1.53 8.17 1.21
N ARG A 13 -2.16 8.79 2.21
CA ARG A 13 -3.50 8.38 2.67
C ARG A 13 -4.57 8.51 1.60
N GLY A 14 -4.56 9.60 0.85
CA GLY A 14 -5.49 9.80 -0.27
C GLY A 14 -5.37 8.69 -1.31
N LEU A 15 -4.13 8.32 -1.63
CA LEU A 15 -3.83 7.26 -2.59
C LEU A 15 -4.24 5.86 -2.09
N SER A 16 -3.98 5.54 -0.82
CA SER A 16 -4.41 4.27 -0.23
C SER A 16 -5.94 4.15 -0.13
N ARG A 17 -6.63 5.21 0.30
CA ARG A 17 -8.10 5.26 0.34
C ARG A 17 -8.71 5.11 -1.04
N TRP A 18 -8.18 5.82 -2.04
CA TRP A 18 -8.63 5.68 -3.42
C TRP A 18 -8.45 4.25 -3.91
N ALA A 19 -7.31 3.61 -3.66
CA ALA A 19 -7.06 2.24 -4.11
C ALA A 19 -8.04 1.25 -3.47
N ARG A 20 -8.28 1.38 -2.15
CA ARG A 20 -9.27 0.58 -1.42
C ARG A 20 -10.67 0.75 -2.01
N THR A 21 -11.09 1.96 -2.33
CA THR A 21 -12.39 2.20 -2.98
C THR A 21 -12.45 1.66 -4.40
N ALA A 22 -11.40 1.86 -5.20
CA ALA A 22 -11.32 1.44 -6.59
C ALA A 22 -11.35 -0.09 -6.75
N THR A 23 -10.91 -0.85 -5.75
CA THR A 23 -10.91 -2.31 -5.76
C THR A 23 -11.96 -2.94 -4.86
N GLY A 24 -12.84 -2.15 -4.24
CA GLY A 24 -13.86 -2.66 -3.32
C GLY A 24 -13.27 -3.30 -2.06
N GLY A 25 -12.06 -2.91 -1.67
CA GLY A 25 -11.34 -3.48 -0.53
C GLY A 25 -10.57 -4.76 -0.82
N ASP A 26 -10.56 -5.26 -2.06
CA ASP A 26 -9.80 -6.44 -2.47
C ASP A 26 -8.47 -6.05 -3.13
N PRO A 27 -7.30 -6.36 -2.53
CA PRO A 27 -5.99 -6.16 -3.17
C PRO A 27 -5.82 -6.91 -4.50
N GLY A 28 -6.57 -7.99 -4.73
CA GLY A 28 -6.60 -8.72 -6.00
C GLY A 28 -7.10 -7.89 -7.18
N GLY A 29 -7.88 -6.84 -6.90
CA GLY A 29 -8.36 -5.88 -7.89
C GLY A 29 -7.30 -4.87 -8.37
N ILE A 30 -6.12 -4.83 -7.74
CA ILE A 30 -5.07 -3.89 -8.12
C ILE A 30 -4.45 -4.29 -9.47
N ARG A 31 -4.42 -3.33 -10.39
CA ARG A 31 -3.90 -3.47 -11.76
C ARG A 31 -2.52 -2.85 -11.89
N SER A 32 -1.77 -3.28 -12.89
CA SER A 32 -0.46 -2.73 -13.22
C SER A 32 -0.48 -1.38 -13.94
N GLY A 33 -1.61 -0.66 -13.89
CA GLY A 33 -1.74 0.64 -14.53
C GLY A 33 -3.07 1.30 -14.22
N TYR A 34 -3.02 2.61 -13.97
CA TYR A 34 -4.19 3.46 -13.82
C TYR A 34 -3.98 4.76 -14.57
N ARG A 35 -5.02 5.21 -15.29
CA ARG A 35 -5.06 6.57 -15.82
C ARG A 35 -5.31 7.53 -14.66
N LEU A 36 -5.01 8.82 -14.88
CA LEU A 36 -5.22 9.85 -13.87
C LEU A 36 -6.71 10.04 -13.52
N ASP A 37 -7.63 9.59 -14.39
CA ASP A 37 -9.07 9.54 -14.14
C ASP A 37 -9.51 8.31 -13.31
N GLY A 38 -8.58 7.43 -12.93
CA GLY A 38 -8.86 6.21 -12.18
C GLY A 38 -9.19 5.00 -13.06
N THR A 39 -9.24 5.13 -14.39
CA THR A 39 -9.48 4.00 -15.29
C THR A 39 -8.32 3.01 -15.22
N ALA A 40 -8.62 1.80 -14.79
CA ALA A 40 -7.62 0.74 -14.67
C ALA A 40 -7.24 0.15 -16.04
N TYR A 41 -5.97 -0.16 -16.23
CA TYR A 41 -5.45 -0.87 -17.40
C TYR A 41 -4.31 -1.80 -16.99
N GLY A 42 -3.92 -2.71 -17.90
CA GLY A 42 -2.87 -3.69 -17.62
C GLY A 42 -3.35 -4.91 -16.83
N ASP A 43 -2.37 -5.71 -16.42
CA ASP A 43 -2.57 -7.03 -15.83
C ASP A 43 -2.85 -6.95 -14.33
N PRO A 44 -3.70 -7.83 -13.78
CA PRO A 44 -3.88 -7.96 -12.35
C PRO A 44 -2.65 -8.58 -11.69
N GLY A 45 -2.42 -8.24 -10.41
CA GLY A 45 -1.51 -8.99 -9.55
C GLY A 45 -0.02 -8.73 -9.76
N SER A 46 0.38 -7.56 -10.25
CA SER A 46 1.78 -7.15 -10.25
C SER A 46 2.20 -6.64 -8.86
N PRO A 47 3.19 -7.28 -8.18
CA PRO A 47 3.67 -6.85 -6.87
C PRO A 47 4.21 -5.42 -6.83
N ALA A 48 4.75 -4.94 -7.95
CA ALA A 48 5.23 -3.57 -8.09
C ALA A 48 4.13 -2.52 -7.87
N PHE A 49 2.85 -2.89 -8.05
CA PHE A 49 1.73 -1.98 -7.94
C PHE A 49 0.99 -2.13 -6.62
N PHE A 50 0.78 -3.36 -6.11
CA PHE A 50 0.06 -3.54 -4.85
C PHE A 50 0.95 -3.32 -3.61
N ALA A 51 2.24 -3.65 -3.66
CA ALA A 51 3.11 -3.56 -2.48
C ALA A 51 3.31 -2.12 -1.96
N PRO A 52 3.48 -1.08 -2.81
CA PRO A 52 3.58 0.30 -2.34
C PRO A 52 2.32 0.82 -1.64
N PHE A 53 1.13 0.30 -1.97
CA PHE A 53 -0.11 0.68 -1.27
C PHE A 53 -0.11 0.20 0.19
N ALA A 54 0.60 -0.89 0.53
CA ALA A 54 0.75 -1.32 1.93
C ALA A 54 1.50 -0.27 2.76
N VAL A 55 2.56 0.32 2.19
CA VAL A 55 3.31 1.41 2.83
C VAL A 55 2.44 2.66 3.00
N ALA A 56 1.60 2.98 2.00
CA ALA A 56 0.65 4.08 2.09
C ALA A 56 -0.44 3.83 3.16
N ALA A 57 -0.96 2.60 3.25
CA ALA A 57 -1.97 2.20 4.22
C ALA A 57 -1.48 2.30 5.68
N MET A 58 -0.18 2.06 5.95
CA MET A 58 0.39 2.28 7.29
C MET A 58 0.24 3.73 7.76
N THR A 59 0.20 4.70 6.85
CA THR A 59 0.03 6.10 7.22
C THR A 59 -1.40 6.44 7.63
N GLU A 60 -2.40 5.63 7.27
CA GLU A 60 -3.80 5.83 7.70
C GLU A 60 -4.00 5.52 9.19
N GLY A 61 -3.24 4.57 9.75
CA GLY A 61 -3.29 4.21 11.16
C GLY A 61 -2.49 5.12 12.11
N GLU A 62 -1.57 5.94 11.59
CA GLU A 62 -0.88 6.97 12.37
C GLU A 62 -1.87 8.08 12.76
N GLN A 63 -2.44 8.07 13.97
CA GLN A 63 -3.39 9.09 14.39
C GLN A 63 -2.76 10.51 14.33
N ASP A 64 -3.36 11.44 13.57
CA ASP A 64 -2.94 12.84 13.55
C ASP A 64 -3.49 13.55 14.80
N GLY A 65 -2.95 13.27 15.99
CA GLY A 65 -3.09 14.09 17.20
C GLY A 65 -4.50 14.40 17.77
N ASP A 66 -5.58 14.03 17.10
CA ASP A 66 -6.96 14.25 17.53
C ASP A 66 -7.73 12.92 17.42
N GLY A 67 -8.27 12.48 18.55
CA GLY A 67 -8.79 11.13 18.79
C GLY A 67 -10.13 10.85 18.09
N GLY A 68 -10.15 10.88 16.76
CA GLY A 68 -11.30 10.43 15.97
C GLY A 68 -11.42 8.91 15.96
N GLU A 69 -12.20 8.36 16.90
CA GLU A 69 -12.58 6.95 16.93
C GLU A 69 -13.44 6.62 15.69
N GLY A 70 -12.89 5.86 14.74
CA GLY A 70 -13.68 5.28 13.64
C GLY A 70 -13.01 5.17 12.26
N GLU A 71 -11.94 5.91 11.97
CA GLU A 71 -11.28 5.85 10.65
C GLU A 71 -10.27 4.69 10.51
N GLY A 72 -9.78 4.14 11.63
CA GLY A 72 -8.69 3.15 11.66
C GLY A 72 -9.08 1.70 11.32
N GLU A 73 -10.33 1.30 11.54
CA GLU A 73 -10.75 -0.11 11.38
C GLU A 73 -10.68 -0.57 9.91
N GLY A 74 -11.09 0.30 8.98
CA GLY A 74 -10.99 0.01 7.54
C GLY A 74 -9.56 0.08 7.01
N ALA A 75 -8.67 0.81 7.69
CA ALA A 75 -7.26 0.94 7.31
C ALA A 75 -6.46 -0.31 7.70
N GLN A 76 -6.67 -0.82 8.90
CA GLN A 76 -6.00 -2.04 9.37
C GLN A 76 -6.42 -3.27 8.56
N GLY A 77 -7.73 -3.47 8.32
CA GLY A 77 -8.20 -4.59 7.50
C GLY A 77 -7.69 -4.54 6.05
N TRP A 78 -7.52 -3.34 5.49
CA TRP A 78 -6.90 -3.13 4.18
C TRP A 78 -5.41 -3.45 4.18
N LEU A 79 -4.68 -3.02 5.20
CA LEU A 79 -3.26 -3.33 5.38
C LEU A 79 -3.05 -4.85 5.53
N ASP A 80 -3.88 -5.52 6.32
CA ASP A 80 -3.82 -6.97 6.54
C ASP A 80 -4.07 -7.74 5.23
N ALA A 81 -5.04 -7.30 4.42
CA ALA A 81 -5.33 -7.89 3.12
C ALA A 81 -4.14 -7.71 2.16
N LEU A 82 -3.51 -6.53 2.13
CA LEU A 82 -2.32 -6.26 1.33
C LEU A 82 -1.11 -7.10 1.79
N TRP A 83 -0.95 -7.27 3.10
CA TRP A 83 0.08 -8.13 3.69
C TRP A 83 -0.12 -9.59 3.29
N ALA A 84 -1.33 -10.12 3.45
CA ALA A 84 -1.67 -11.47 3.03
C ALA A 84 -1.41 -11.68 1.53
N ARG A 85 -1.70 -10.67 0.69
CA ARG A 85 -1.42 -10.71 -0.74
C ARG A 85 0.07 -10.76 -1.06
N MET A 86 0.89 -9.97 -0.35
CA MET A 86 2.35 -10.01 -0.48
C MET A 86 2.92 -11.37 -0.07
N CYS A 87 2.49 -11.92 1.08
CA CYS A 87 2.91 -13.25 1.55
C CYS A 87 2.49 -14.38 0.59
N GLY A 88 1.34 -14.25 -0.06
CA GLY A 88 0.84 -15.21 -1.06
C GLY A 88 1.44 -15.05 -2.46
N SER A 89 2.31 -14.07 -2.69
CA SER A 89 2.93 -13.79 -4.00
C SER A 89 4.45 -14.02 -3.91
N PRO A 90 4.93 -15.27 -4.09
CA PRO A 90 6.36 -15.54 -4.03
C PRO A 90 7.12 -14.73 -5.09
N PRO A 91 8.27 -14.13 -4.77
CA PRO A 91 9.03 -13.30 -5.69
C PRO A 91 9.49 -14.12 -6.90
N ASP A 92 9.15 -13.65 -8.10
CA ASP A 92 9.54 -14.26 -9.36
C ASP A 92 10.90 -13.68 -9.82
N PRO A 93 11.97 -14.49 -9.95
CA PRO A 93 13.28 -14.03 -10.42
C PRO A 93 13.27 -13.46 -11.84
N ALA A 94 12.33 -13.89 -12.69
CA ALA A 94 12.15 -13.33 -14.04
C ALA A 94 11.58 -11.91 -14.01
N ARG A 95 11.06 -11.46 -12.85
CA ARG A 95 10.48 -10.14 -12.60
C ARG A 95 11.24 -9.43 -11.49
N ALA A 96 12.56 -9.34 -11.65
CA ALA A 96 13.49 -8.75 -10.67
C ALA A 96 13.06 -7.36 -10.16
N TYR A 97 12.47 -6.51 -11.01
CA TYR A 97 11.92 -5.21 -10.59
C TYR A 97 10.77 -5.35 -9.60
N ALA A 98 9.78 -6.19 -9.91
CA ALA A 98 8.61 -6.39 -9.05
C ALA A 98 8.98 -7.09 -7.74
N ALA A 99 9.90 -8.06 -7.81
CA ALA A 99 10.45 -8.73 -6.63
C ALA A 99 11.22 -7.75 -5.71
N GLY A 100 12.01 -6.85 -6.30
CA GLY A 100 12.74 -5.81 -5.55
C GLY A 100 11.81 -4.83 -4.82
N VAL A 101 10.79 -4.31 -5.53
CA VAL A 101 9.79 -3.40 -4.92
C VAL A 101 9.03 -4.09 -3.79
N GLN A 102 8.58 -5.34 -4.01
CA GLN A 102 7.85 -6.11 -3.00
C GLN A 102 8.69 -6.32 -1.73
N LEU A 103 9.96 -6.71 -1.88
CA LEU A 103 10.85 -6.93 -0.72
C LEU A 103 11.09 -5.64 0.06
N GLN A 104 11.34 -4.52 -0.63
CA GLN A 104 11.52 -3.22 0.01
C GLN A 104 10.26 -2.76 0.75
N SER A 105 9.07 -2.96 0.17
CA SER A 105 7.80 -2.67 0.83
C SER A 105 7.58 -3.55 2.06
N MET A 106 7.89 -4.84 1.99
CA MET A 106 7.77 -5.74 3.13
C MET A 106 8.68 -5.34 4.31
N LEU A 107 9.92 -4.94 4.04
CA LEU A 107 10.85 -4.45 5.08
C LEU A 107 10.35 -3.17 5.77
N VAL A 108 9.76 -2.26 4.99
CA VAL A 108 9.18 -1.03 5.55
C VAL A 108 7.95 -1.35 6.41
N VAL A 109 7.12 -2.30 5.97
CA VAL A 109 5.91 -2.72 6.69
C VAL A 109 6.22 -3.54 7.95
N SER A 110 7.26 -4.39 7.94
CA SER A 110 7.65 -5.18 9.12
C SER A 110 8.35 -4.37 10.20
N HIS A 111 8.52 -3.06 10.01
CA HIS A 111 9.32 -2.20 10.89
C HIS A 111 10.81 -2.58 10.97
N ASP A 112 11.33 -3.39 10.03
CA ASP A 112 12.76 -3.77 9.96
C ASP A 112 13.66 -2.75 9.23
N TYR A 113 13.11 -1.60 8.80
CA TYR A 113 13.93 -0.55 8.21
C TYR A 113 14.54 0.34 9.32
N TRP A 114 15.88 0.32 9.44
CA TRP A 114 16.62 1.32 10.21
C TRP A 114 17.02 2.48 9.31
N VAL A 115 16.81 3.70 9.82
CA VAL A 115 17.31 4.94 9.19
C VAL A 115 18.78 5.10 9.61
N PRO A 116 19.76 5.14 8.68
CA PRO A 116 21.15 5.47 9.02
C PRO A 116 21.32 6.95 9.38
#